data_AF-A0A1L6ZD70-F1
#
_entry.id   AF-A0A1L6ZD70-F1
#
_cell.length_a   1.000
_cell.length_b   1.000
_cell.length_c   1.000
_cell.angle_alpha   90.00
_cell.angle_beta   90.00
_cell.angle_gamma   90.00
#
_symmetry.space_group_name_H-M   'P 1'
#
loop_
_entity.id
_entity.type
_entity.pdbx_description
1 polymer ?
#
loop_
_entity_poly.entity_id
_entity_poly.type
_entity_poly.pdbx_seq_one_letter_code
_entity_poly.pdbx_strand_id
1 'polypeptide(L)' 'MKKIIVLLRLILNDLLFIGGCTFILIAAYRINTNIGLFLTGVFFMFYAYLLSSHARQKER' A
#
# COMPACT_ATOMS: atom_id res chain seq x y z
N MET A 1 -21.88 9.44 -8.19
CA MET A 1 -20.47 9.35 -8.63
C MET A 1 -19.45 9.48 -7.50
N LYS A 2 -19.55 10.46 -6.59
CA LYS A 2 -18.58 10.64 -5.47
C LYS A 2 -18.36 9.38 -4.60
N LYS A 3 -19.42 8.62 -4.28
CA LYS A 3 -19.33 7.38 -3.48
C LYS A 3 -18.52 6.26 -4.15
N ILE A 4 -18.61 6.12 -5.47
CA ILE A 4 -17.85 5.11 -6.24
C ILE A 4 -16.36 5.42 -6.22
N ILE A 5 -15.99 6.69 -6.33
CA ILE A 5 -14.59 7.14 -6.28
C ILE A 5 -13.98 6.88 -4.90
N VAL A 6 -14.77 7.06 -3.82
CA VAL A 6 -14.32 6.75 -2.46
C VAL A 6 -14.12 5.24 -2.28
N LEU A 7 -15.07 4.42 -2.73
CA LEU A 7 -14.95 2.96 -2.72
C LEU A 7 -13.72 2.47 -3.51
N LEU A 8 -13.50 3.03 -4.71
CA LEU A 8 -12.35 2.67 -5.54
C LEU A 8 -11.02 3.04 -4.87
N ARG A 9 -10.96 4.20 -4.19
CA ARG A 9 -9.79 4.60 -3.40
C ARG A 9 -9.54 3.66 -2.22
N LEU A 10 -10.60 3.20 -1.56
CA LEU A 10 -10.51 2.25 -0.45
C LEU A 10 -9.96 0.90 -0.92
N ILE A 11 -10.51 0.37 -2.02
CA ILE A 11 -10.05 -0.89 -2.63
C ILE A 11 -8.60 -0.76 -3.09
N LEU A 12 -8.25 0.35 -3.74
CA LEU A 12 -6.88 0.59 -4.21
C LEU A 12 -5.89 0.68 -3.04
N ASN A 13 -6.29 1.33 -1.94
CA ASN A 13 -5.50 1.41 -0.72
C ASN A 13 -5.21 0.02 -0.13
N ASP A 14 -6.23 -0.82 -0.01
CA ASP A 14 -6.08 -2.16 0.54
C ASP A 14 -5.23 -3.05 -0.38
N LEU A 15 -5.39 -2.91 -1.70
CA LEU A 15 -4.57 -3.63 -2.68
C LEU A 15 -3.08 -3.25 -2.60
N LEU A 16 -2.80 -1.95 -2.46
CA LEU A 16 -1.44 -1.42 -2.26
C LEU A 16 -0.83 -1.94 -0.96
N PHE A 17 -1.62 -1.98 0.12
CA PHE A 17 -1.15 -2.45 1.42
C PHE A 17 -0.84 -3.96 1.38
N ILE A 18 -1.77 -4.77 0.86
CA ILE A 18 -1.58 -6.23 0.72
C ILE A 18 -0.43 -6.53 -0.23
N GLY A 19 -0.35 -5.84 -1.37
CA GLY A 19 0.77 -5.96 -2.31
C GLY A 19 2.10 -5.64 -1.63
N GLY A 20 2.18 -4.54 -0.86
CA GLY A 20 3.34 -4.19 -0.06
C GLY A 20 3.76 -5.30 0.91
N CYS A 21 2.82 -5.89 1.65
CA CYS A 21 3.07 -7.04 2.53
C CYS A 21 3.67 -8.21 1.76
N THR A 22 3.09 -8.57 0.62
CA THR A 22 3.56 -9.69 -0.22
C THR A 22 4.98 -9.43 -0.71
N PHE A 23 5.30 -8.21 -1.14
CA PHE A 23 6.65 -7.84 -1.57
C PHE A 23 7.68 -7.97 -0.44
N ILE A 24 7.34 -7.53 0.78
CA ILE A 24 8.20 -7.68 1.96
C ILE A 24 8.37 -9.16 2.32
N LEU A 25 7.30 -9.94 2.33
CA LEU A 25 7.33 -11.38 2.61
C LEU A 25 8.22 -12.14 1.62
N ILE A 26 8.10 -11.85 0.32
CA ILE A 26 8.93 -12.45 -0.72
C ILE A 26 10.40 -12.02 -0.55
N ALA A 27 10.65 -10.76 -0.22
CA ALA A 27 12.00 -10.26 0.04
C ALA A 27 12.64 -10.93 1.27
N ALA A 28 11.86 -11.15 2.33
CA ALA A 28 12.30 -11.81 3.55
C ALA A 28 12.51 -13.32 3.38
N TYR A 29 11.72 -13.97 2.52
CA TYR A 29 11.85 -15.41 2.24
C TYR A 29 13.08 -15.75 1.37
N ARG A 30 13.58 -14.80 0.56
CA ARG A 30 14.79 -15.01 -0.24
C ARG A 30 16.05 -14.91 0.63
N ILE A 31 16.86 -15.97 0.63
CA ILE A 31 18.17 -16.04 1.31
C ILE A 31 19.13 -14.92 0.85
N ASN A 32 19.06 -14.51 -0.41
CA ASN A 32 19.74 -13.31 -0.90
C ASN A 32 18.74 -12.15 -0.84
N THR A 33 18.84 -11.33 0.22
CA THR A 33 17.93 -10.22 0.46
C THR A 33 17.97 -9.26 -0.72
N ASN A 34 16.96 -9.32 -1.58
CA ASN A 34 16.84 -8.40 -2.68
C ASN A 34 16.27 -7.09 -2.13
N ILE A 35 17.16 -6.16 -1.80
CA ILE A 35 16.82 -4.91 -1.12
C ILE A 35 15.81 -4.08 -1.91
N GLY A 36 15.81 -4.21 -3.25
CA GLY A 36 14.83 -3.56 -4.12
C GLY A 36 13.41 -4.05 -3.88
N LEU A 37 13.21 -5.36 -3.67
CA LEU A 37 11.89 -5.93 -3.33
C LEU A 37 11.40 -5.43 -1.96
N PHE A 38 12.32 -5.33 -0.99
CA PHE A 38 12.00 -4.82 0.34
C PHE A 38 11.60 -3.33 0.28
N LEU A 39 12.40 -2.51 -0.41
CA LEU A 39 12.14 -1.08 -0.59
C LEU A 39 10.81 -0.84 -1.30
N THR A 40 10.50 -1.62 -2.34
CA THR A 40 9.25 -1.53 -3.10
C THR A 40 8.04 -1.87 -2.21
N GLY A 41 8.14 -2.91 -1.38
CA GLY A 41 7.07 -3.29 -0.47
C GLY A 41 6.80 -2.24 0.61
N VAL A 42 7.87 -1.68 1.20
CA VAL A 42 7.75 -0.56 2.16
C VAL A 42 7.16 0.67 1.49
N PHE A 43 7.57 0.99 0.25
CA PHE A 43 7.04 2.12 -0.50
C PHE A 43 5.54 2.00 -0.75
N PHE A 44 5.05 0.80 -1.13
CA PHE A 44 3.61 0.57 -1.30
C PHE A 44 2.81 0.69 0.00
N MET A 45 3.33 0.17 1.11
CA MET A 45 2.69 0.37 2.42
C MET A 45 2.62 1.85 2.82
N PHE A 46 3.71 2.59 2.62
CA PHE A 46 3.76 4.01 2.95
C PHE A 46 2.82 4.84 2.07
N TYR A 47 2.75 4.51 0.78
CA TYR A 47 1.83 5.16 -0.15
C TYR A 47 0.36 4.85 0.18
N ALA A 48 0.02 3.62 0.55
CA ALA A 48 -1.30 3.27 1.08
C ALA A 48 -1.62 4.10 2.34
N TYR A 49 -0.70 4.15 3.31
CA TYR A 49 -0.89 4.95 4.51
C TYR A 49 -1.17 6.44 4.21
N LEU A 50 -0.42 7.05 3.28
CA LEU A 50 -0.64 8.42 2.83
C LEU A 50 -2.00 8.60 2.16
N LEU A 51 -2.39 7.66 1.29
CA LEU A 51 -3.68 7.69 0.59
C LEU A 51 -4.86 7.63 1.59
N SER A 52 -4.74 6.80 2.62
CA SER A 52 -5.69 6.69 3.73
C SER A 52 -5.70 7.96 4.61
N SER A 53 -4.54 8.54 4.90
CA SER A 53 -4.43 9.79 5.66
C SER A 53 -5.10 10.97 4.94
N HIS A 54 -4.86 11.11 3.63
CA HIS A 54 -5.54 12.11 2.80
C HIS A 54 -7.05 11.88 2.67
N ALA A 55 -7.53 10.63 2.71
CA ALA A 55 -8.95 10.34 2.74
C ALA A 55 -9.59 10.85 4.06
N ARG A 56 -8.92 10.65 5.20
CA ARG A 56 -9.37 11.14 6.52
C ARG A 56 -9.32 12.65 6.68
N GLN A 57 -8.33 13.31 6.08
CA GLN A 57 -8.20 14.77 6.17
C GLN A 57 -9.29 15.54 5.39
N LYS A 58 -9.95 14.87 4.42
CA LYS A 58 -11.04 15.45 3.63
C LYS A 58 -12.42 15.33 4.31
N GLU A 59 -12.53 14.55 5.39
CA GLU A 59 -13.74 14.40 6.20
C GLU A 59 -13.76 15.26 7.47
N ARG A 60 -12.69 16.02 7.77
CA ARG A 60 -12.68 17.07 8.79
C ARG A 60 -12.87 18.44 8.14
#